data_AF-X1T3A0-F1
#
_entry.id   AF-X1T3A0-F1
#
_cell.length_a   1.000
_cell.length_b   1.000
_cell.length_c   1.000
_cell.angle_alpha   90.00
_cell.angle_beta   90.00
_cell.angle_gamma   90.00
#
_symmetry.space_group_name_H-M   'P 1'
#
loop_
_entity.id
_entity.type
_entity.pdbx_description
1 polymer ?
#
loop_
_entity_poly.entity_id
_entity_poly.type
_entity_poly.pdbx_seq_one_letter_code
_entity_poly.pdbx_strand_id
1 'polypeptide(L)'
;MKEKFKGFTKPIYTQTPNEVFDILLDMLNGSELKVLLYIIRRTFGFKKESDNISLNQIVNGIKKKDGSIQDYGTGISKLSARKAVKILIEKNVILKIRRKDESGKDKSPNYSLNIIKAPFIKNRETFIGFTIPNYTLVPDEVFDVLLSKLSGSELKTLLFIIRQTFGYSKESENISLKRMLKGYKDKDGNIVDRGVGVDKKTLIKTIKSLSKKKVIIREKRFSKEKGNEPTNYRLNIKFDPWGKKLPLRGGKNI
;
A
#
# COMPACT_ATOMS: atom_id res chain seq x y z
N MET A 1 -21.85 7.90 13.98
CA MET A 1 -21.09 8.50 12.86
C MET A 1 -19.80 7.73 12.64
N LYS A 2 -19.52 7.20 11.44
CA LYS A 2 -18.20 6.59 11.14
C LYS A 2 -17.14 7.68 11.08
N GLU A 3 -16.10 7.60 11.89
CA GLU A 3 -14.97 8.53 11.86
C GLU A 3 -14.36 8.61 10.45
N LYS A 4 -14.18 9.83 9.93
CA LYS A 4 -13.56 10.07 8.63
C LYS A 4 -12.04 10.11 8.78
N PHE A 5 -11.30 9.52 7.84
CA PHE A 5 -9.83 9.64 7.80
C PHE A 5 -9.45 11.11 7.72
N LYS A 6 -8.59 11.55 8.64
CA LYS A 6 -8.30 12.97 8.84
C LYS A 6 -7.32 13.51 7.80
N GLY A 7 -6.65 12.67 7.00
CA GLY A 7 -5.51 13.03 6.15
C GLY A 7 -4.22 12.41 6.72
N PHE A 8 -3.15 12.41 5.92
CA PHE A 8 -1.82 11.96 6.38
C PHE A 8 -1.16 13.07 7.20
N THR A 9 -0.65 12.79 8.39
CA THR A 9 0.28 13.72 9.07
C THR A 9 1.62 13.74 8.33
N LYS A 10 2.57 14.65 8.63
CA LYS A 10 3.91 14.62 8.00
C LYS A 10 4.44 13.17 8.09
N PRO A 11 4.46 12.42 6.99
CA PRO A 11 4.39 10.98 7.15
C PRO A 11 5.79 10.42 7.35
N ILE A 12 5.89 9.48 8.28
CA ILE A 12 6.93 8.46 8.23
C ILE A 12 6.58 7.50 7.10
N TYR A 13 7.59 6.93 6.46
CA TYR A 13 7.42 6.14 5.25
C TYR A 13 7.99 4.74 5.39
N THR A 14 7.32 3.80 4.76
CA THR A 14 7.82 2.45 4.52
C THR A 14 8.30 2.33 3.07
N GLN A 15 9.54 1.90 2.89
CA GLN A 15 10.09 1.56 1.57
C GLN A 15 9.37 0.34 1.02
N THR A 16 8.63 0.53 -0.08
CA THR A 16 7.88 -0.53 -0.75
C THR A 16 8.49 -0.80 -2.11
N PRO A 17 8.88 -2.04 -2.46
CA PRO A 17 9.50 -2.35 -3.74
C PRO A 17 8.66 -1.92 -4.94
N ASN A 18 9.31 -1.42 -6.00
CA ASN A 18 8.60 -0.88 -7.16
C ASN A 18 7.74 -1.92 -7.89
N GLU A 19 8.12 -3.20 -7.86
CA GLU A 19 7.35 -4.29 -8.47
C GLU A 19 5.97 -4.48 -7.84
N VAL A 20 5.77 -4.05 -6.58
CA VAL A 20 4.45 -4.02 -5.96
C VAL A 20 3.49 -3.18 -6.82
N PHE A 21 3.97 -2.05 -7.33
CA PHE A 21 3.20 -1.09 -8.11
C PHE A 21 3.17 -1.45 -9.59
N ASP A 22 4.35 -1.76 -10.14
CA ASP A 22 4.57 -1.85 -11.57
C ASP A 22 4.01 -3.17 -12.15
N ILE A 23 3.94 -4.23 -11.33
CA ILE A 23 3.53 -5.58 -11.74
C ILE A 23 2.38 -6.10 -10.87
N LEU A 24 2.54 -6.09 -9.54
CA LEU A 24 1.66 -6.84 -8.64
C LEU A 24 0.29 -6.17 -8.40
N LEU A 25 0.14 -4.87 -8.63
CA LEU A 25 -1.18 -4.22 -8.58
C LEU A 25 -2.16 -4.82 -9.59
N ASP A 26 -1.67 -5.20 -10.77
CA ASP A 26 -2.50 -5.84 -11.78
C ASP A 26 -2.81 -7.30 -11.41
N MET A 27 -1.77 -8.05 -11.00
CA MET A 27 -1.84 -9.49 -10.80
C MET A 27 -2.53 -9.95 -9.51
N LEU A 28 -2.40 -9.20 -8.41
CA LEU A 28 -2.90 -9.63 -7.10
C LEU A 28 -4.34 -9.19 -6.89
N ASN A 29 -5.15 -10.03 -6.26
CA ASN A 29 -6.46 -9.58 -5.77
C ASN A 29 -6.33 -8.72 -4.50
N GLY A 30 -7.46 -8.17 -4.04
CA GLY A 30 -7.47 -7.30 -2.86
C GLY A 30 -6.99 -7.96 -1.56
N SER A 31 -7.24 -9.25 -1.36
CA SER A 31 -6.81 -9.96 -0.14
C SER A 31 -5.31 -10.24 -0.17
N GLU A 32 -4.80 -10.70 -1.32
CA GLU A 32 -3.37 -10.94 -1.55
C GLU A 32 -2.56 -9.66 -1.39
N LEU A 33 -2.98 -8.56 -2.02
CA LEU A 33 -2.31 -7.28 -1.91
C LEU A 33 -2.26 -6.79 -0.46
N LYS A 34 -3.37 -6.93 0.28
CA LYS A 34 -3.41 -6.53 1.70
C LYS A 34 -2.44 -7.32 2.55
N VAL A 35 -2.38 -8.64 2.38
CA VAL A 35 -1.44 -9.50 3.12
C VAL A 35 0.01 -9.16 2.76
N LEU A 36 0.31 -8.95 1.48
CA LEU A 36 1.64 -8.54 1.03
C LEU A 36 2.07 -7.23 1.70
N LEU A 37 1.23 -6.20 1.66
CA LEU A 37 1.54 -4.90 2.27
C LEU A 37 1.70 -5.00 3.79
N TYR A 38 0.91 -5.85 4.45
CA TYR A 38 1.11 -6.11 5.87
C TYR A 38 2.50 -6.68 6.16
N ILE A 39 2.94 -7.67 5.37
CA ILE A 39 4.28 -8.26 5.50
C ILE A 39 5.36 -7.19 5.24
N ILE A 40 5.24 -6.40 4.18
CA ILE A 40 6.17 -5.30 3.86
C ILE A 40 6.28 -4.30 5.02
N ARG A 41 5.14 -3.93 5.64
CA ARG A 41 5.14 -3.04 6.80
C ARG A 41 5.89 -3.64 7.97
N ARG A 42 5.67 -4.93 8.26
CA ARG A 42 6.30 -5.66 9.38
C ARG A 42 7.79 -5.91 9.19
N THR A 43 8.25 -6.03 7.94
CA THR A 43 9.65 -6.21 7.60
C THR A 43 10.33 -4.87 7.35
N PHE A 44 10.11 -4.28 6.18
CA PHE A 44 10.86 -3.13 5.66
C PHE A 44 10.51 -1.86 6.42
N GLY A 45 9.25 -1.71 6.85
CA GLY A 45 8.83 -0.61 7.72
C GLY A 45 9.50 -0.61 9.11
N PHE A 46 10.12 -1.72 9.51
CA PHE A 46 10.93 -1.83 10.73
C PHE A 46 12.40 -2.14 10.44
N LYS A 47 12.85 -1.92 9.19
CA LYS A 47 14.23 -2.16 8.73
C LYS A 47 14.71 -3.59 8.98
N LYS A 48 13.83 -4.56 8.73
CA LYS A 48 14.11 -6.00 8.81
C LYS A 48 13.97 -6.66 7.45
N GLU A 49 14.75 -7.70 7.20
CA GLU A 49 14.60 -8.57 6.03
C GLU A 49 13.41 -9.54 6.18
N SER A 50 13.12 -9.96 7.42
CA SER A 50 12.02 -10.86 7.75
C SER A 50 11.41 -10.52 9.12
N ASP A 51 10.18 -10.99 9.38
CA ASP A 51 9.53 -10.82 10.69
C ASP A 51 8.70 -12.06 11.05
N ASN A 52 8.55 -12.30 12.36
CA ASN A 52 7.68 -13.37 12.86
C ASN A 52 6.26 -12.83 13.01
N ILE A 53 5.35 -13.29 12.15
CA ILE A 53 4.01 -12.70 12.05
C ILE A 53 2.97 -13.80 12.25
N SER A 54 2.12 -13.65 13.26
CA SER A 54 0.98 -14.55 13.44
C SER A 54 -0.16 -14.21 12.47
N LEU A 55 -0.98 -15.20 12.14
CA LEU A 55 -2.19 -14.97 11.33
C LEU A 55 -3.16 -14.00 12.02
N ASN A 56 -3.18 -13.97 13.36
CA ASN A 56 -4.00 -13.02 14.11
C ASN A 56 -3.52 -11.57 13.88
N GLN A 57 -2.20 -11.34 13.89
CA GLN A 57 -1.65 -10.02 13.58
C GLN A 57 -1.98 -9.59 12.14
N ILE A 58 -1.85 -10.48 11.16
CA ILE A 58 -2.25 -10.18 9.76
C ILE A 58 -3.70 -9.70 9.70
N VAL A 59 -4.62 -10.32 10.45
CA VAL A 59 -6.04 -9.99 10.38
C VAL A 59 -6.41 -8.76 11.21
N ASN A 60 -5.99 -8.73 12.47
CA ASN A 60 -6.46 -7.80 13.50
C ASN A 60 -5.44 -6.73 13.90
N GLY A 61 -4.20 -6.88 13.46
CA GLY A 61 -3.11 -5.99 13.78
C GLY A 61 -2.50 -6.21 15.16
N ILE A 62 -1.87 -5.16 15.68
CA ILE A 62 -1.10 -5.19 16.92
C ILE A 62 -1.59 -4.09 17.86
N LYS A 63 -1.99 -4.51 19.06
CA LYS A 63 -2.20 -3.63 20.21
C LYS A 63 -1.03 -3.81 21.19
N LYS A 64 -0.42 -2.71 21.62
CA LYS A 64 0.68 -2.72 22.58
C LYS A 64 0.16 -2.91 24.01
N LYS A 65 1.07 -3.23 24.93
CA LYS A 65 0.75 -3.45 26.36
C LYS A 65 0.14 -2.21 27.04
N ASP A 66 0.58 -1.02 26.64
CA ASP A 66 0.05 0.27 27.11
C ASP A 66 -1.35 0.60 26.57
N GLY A 67 -1.94 -0.29 25.78
CA GLY A 67 -3.24 -0.12 25.17
C GLY A 67 -3.23 0.66 23.85
N SER A 68 -2.09 1.25 23.46
CA SER A 68 -1.96 1.93 22.18
C SER A 68 -2.04 0.95 21.01
N ILE A 69 -2.62 1.40 19.89
CA ILE A 69 -2.75 0.59 18.68
C ILE A 69 -1.57 0.92 17.76
N GLN A 70 -0.81 -0.10 17.39
CA GLN A 70 0.28 0.04 16.43
C GLN A 70 -0.25 -0.02 14.99
N ASP A 71 -1.11 -0.98 14.70
CA ASP A 71 -1.78 -1.12 13.40
C ASP A 71 -3.10 -1.89 13.57
N TYR A 72 -4.00 -1.76 12.60
CA TYR A 72 -5.32 -2.42 12.59
C TYR A 72 -5.37 -3.69 11.72
N GLY A 73 -4.22 -4.23 11.30
CA GLY A 73 -4.16 -5.39 10.41
C GLY A 73 -4.74 -5.13 9.02
N THR A 74 -5.08 -6.21 8.33
CA THR A 74 -5.67 -6.18 6.98
C THR A 74 -7.19 -6.05 6.98
N GLY A 75 -7.86 -6.38 8.09
CA GLY A 75 -9.32 -6.36 8.21
C GLY A 75 -10.06 -7.38 7.33
N ILE A 76 -9.37 -8.36 6.77
CA ILE A 76 -9.99 -9.47 6.00
C ILE A 76 -10.23 -10.68 6.90
N SER A 77 -11.08 -11.61 6.47
CA SER A 77 -11.33 -12.83 7.25
C SER A 77 -10.06 -13.68 7.42
N LYS A 78 -9.97 -14.44 8.51
CA LYS A 78 -8.87 -15.40 8.77
C LYS A 78 -8.71 -16.42 7.63
N LEU A 79 -9.82 -16.86 7.02
CA LEU A 79 -9.82 -17.76 5.88
C LEU A 79 -9.21 -17.08 4.64
N SER A 80 -9.63 -15.85 4.33
CA SER A 80 -9.08 -15.06 3.23
C SER A 80 -7.59 -14.79 3.40
N ALA A 81 -7.16 -14.44 4.62
CA ALA A 81 -5.74 -14.23 4.94
C ALA A 81 -4.91 -15.51 4.74
N ARG A 82 -5.42 -16.66 5.21
CA ARG A 82 -4.74 -17.96 5.01
C ARG A 82 -4.62 -18.32 3.52
N LYS A 83 -5.69 -18.13 2.74
CA LYS A 83 -5.69 -18.36 1.28
C LYS A 83 -4.71 -17.42 0.58
N ALA A 84 -4.73 -16.12 0.91
CA ALA A 84 -3.82 -15.14 0.35
C ALA A 84 -2.35 -15.47 0.63
N VAL A 85 -2.00 -15.87 1.86
CA VAL A 85 -0.64 -16.33 2.19
C VAL A 85 -0.23 -17.52 1.31
N LYS A 86 -1.11 -18.52 1.13
CA LYS A 86 -0.83 -19.68 0.29
C LYS A 86 -0.54 -19.25 -1.16
N ILE A 87 -1.41 -18.41 -1.73
CA ILE A 87 -1.27 -17.93 -3.12
C ILE A 87 -0.01 -17.07 -3.30
N LEU A 88 0.34 -16.22 -2.33
CA LEU A 88 1.55 -15.39 -2.41
C LEU A 88 2.83 -16.24 -2.40
N ILE A 89 2.84 -17.39 -1.71
CA ILE A 89 3.94 -18.36 -1.75
C ILE A 89 3.98 -19.03 -3.12
N GLU A 90 2.85 -19.51 -3.63
CA GLU A 90 2.74 -20.15 -4.95
C GLU A 90 3.16 -19.21 -6.10
N LYS A 91 2.92 -17.90 -5.96
CA LYS A 91 3.34 -16.87 -6.90
C LYS A 91 4.78 -16.38 -6.69
N ASN A 92 5.56 -17.01 -5.80
CA ASN A 92 6.93 -16.61 -5.47
C ASN A 92 7.07 -15.13 -5.02
N VAL A 93 6.04 -14.59 -4.38
CA VAL A 93 6.05 -13.21 -3.85
C VAL A 93 6.64 -13.16 -2.45
N ILE A 94 6.30 -14.14 -1.61
CA ILE A 94 6.78 -14.21 -0.22
C ILE A 94 7.38 -15.58 0.07
N LEU A 95 8.30 -15.61 1.03
CA LEU A 95 8.78 -16.84 1.65
C LEU A 95 8.17 -16.98 3.04
N LYS A 96 7.93 -18.23 3.47
CA LYS A 96 7.38 -18.55 4.78
C LYS A 96 8.15 -19.71 5.41
N ILE A 97 8.77 -19.46 6.55
CA ILE A 97 9.47 -20.47 7.34
C ILE A 97 8.59 -20.82 8.56
N ARG A 98 8.23 -22.09 8.70
CA ARG A 98 7.54 -22.60 9.89
C ARG A 98 8.51 -22.63 11.06
N ARG A 99 8.00 -22.37 12.26
CA ARG A 99 8.80 -22.32 13.48
C ARG A 99 8.13 -23.14 14.56
N LYS A 100 8.94 -23.77 15.40
CA LYS A 100 8.52 -24.47 16.61
C LYS A 100 9.29 -23.93 17.81
N ASP A 101 8.74 -24.09 19.01
CA ASP A 101 9.49 -23.90 20.24
C ASP A 101 10.23 -25.17 20.68
N GLU A 102 10.93 -25.09 21.80
CA GLU A 102 11.69 -26.20 22.39
C GLU A 102 10.78 -27.39 22.75
N SER A 103 9.49 -27.15 23.02
CA SER A 103 8.49 -28.19 23.27
C SER A 103 7.90 -28.80 21.99
N GLY A 104 8.33 -28.32 20.80
CA GLY A 104 7.82 -28.76 19.51
C GLY A 104 6.49 -28.12 19.08
N LYS A 105 5.97 -27.16 19.85
CA LYS A 105 4.71 -26.45 19.55
C LYS A 105 4.94 -25.36 18.51
N ASP A 106 3.96 -25.19 17.61
CA ASP A 106 4.02 -24.21 16.53
C ASP A 106 4.13 -22.77 17.07
N LYS A 107 5.14 -22.04 16.59
CA LYS A 107 5.33 -20.60 16.78
C LYS A 107 4.83 -19.83 15.56
N SER A 108 4.66 -18.51 15.73
CA SER A 108 4.39 -17.61 14.61
C SER A 108 5.44 -17.81 13.51
N PRO A 109 5.01 -18.12 12.26
CA PRO A 109 5.94 -18.33 11.17
C PRO A 109 6.71 -17.04 10.85
N ASN A 110 7.91 -17.21 10.32
CA ASN A 110 8.72 -16.12 9.81
C ASN A 110 8.36 -15.87 8.34
N TYR A 111 8.19 -14.60 7.97
CA TYR A 111 7.87 -14.18 6.61
C TYR A 111 8.92 -13.19 6.10
N SER A 112 9.26 -13.32 4.82
CA SER A 112 10.08 -12.35 4.08
C SER A 112 9.54 -12.19 2.66
N LEU A 113 10.00 -11.14 1.97
CA LEU A 113 9.82 -11.05 0.53
C LEU A 113 10.77 -12.03 -0.17
N ASN A 114 10.36 -12.56 -1.32
CA ASN A 114 11.26 -13.31 -2.19
C ASN A 114 12.15 -12.34 -2.97
N ILE A 115 13.36 -12.09 -2.47
CA ILE A 115 14.35 -11.20 -3.08
C ILE A 115 15.26 -12.00 -4.00
N ILE A 116 15.43 -11.53 -5.24
CA ILE A 116 16.30 -12.16 -6.25
C ILE A 116 17.54 -11.30 -6.50
N LYS A 117 18.72 -11.94 -6.51
CA LYS A 117 20.02 -11.29 -6.80
C LYS A 117 20.30 -11.32 -8.30
N ALA A 118 20.82 -10.22 -8.83
CA ALA A 118 21.29 -10.13 -10.22
C ALA A 118 22.57 -10.96 -10.45
N PRO A 119 22.87 -11.41 -11.68
CA PRO A 119 22.14 -11.14 -12.93
C PRO A 119 21.00 -12.13 -13.16
N PHE A 120 19.83 -11.63 -13.57
CA PHE A 120 18.77 -12.45 -14.12
C PHE A 120 18.06 -11.69 -15.24
N ILE A 121 17.58 -12.41 -16.25
CA ILE A 121 16.81 -11.82 -17.34
C ILE A 121 15.42 -11.51 -16.79
N LYS A 122 15.07 -10.22 -16.75
CA LYS A 122 13.75 -9.77 -16.28
C LYS A 122 12.70 -10.13 -17.32
N ASN A 123 12.17 -11.36 -17.29
CA ASN A 123 10.97 -11.70 -18.03
C ASN A 123 9.79 -10.97 -17.35
N ARG A 124 9.17 -10.04 -18.06
CA ARG A 124 8.10 -9.19 -17.51
C ARG A 124 6.72 -9.83 -17.66
N GLU A 125 6.58 -11.09 -18.06
CA GLU A 125 5.28 -11.79 -18.07
C GLU A 125 4.99 -12.46 -16.72
N THR A 126 5.98 -13.17 -16.17
CA THR A 126 5.91 -13.87 -14.89
C THR A 126 6.64 -13.11 -13.78
N PHE A 127 5.98 -12.92 -12.63
CA PHE A 127 6.66 -12.37 -11.46
C PHE A 127 7.57 -13.43 -10.83
N ILE A 128 8.87 -13.19 -10.82
CA ILE A 128 9.89 -14.13 -10.33
C ILE A 128 10.49 -13.74 -8.97
N GLY A 129 10.27 -12.50 -8.51
CA GLY A 129 10.79 -11.97 -7.26
C GLY A 129 11.01 -10.45 -7.32
N PHE A 130 11.43 -9.88 -6.19
CA PHE A 130 11.71 -8.44 -6.07
C PHE A 130 13.19 -8.12 -6.34
N THR A 131 13.45 -7.02 -7.05
CA THR A 131 14.78 -6.40 -7.14
C THR A 131 14.93 -5.28 -6.13
N ILE A 132 16.07 -5.26 -5.44
CA ILE A 132 16.48 -4.18 -4.54
C ILE A 132 17.73 -3.53 -5.17
N PRO A 133 17.88 -2.19 -5.18
CA PRO A 133 17.32 -1.23 -4.22
C PRO A 133 16.13 -0.37 -4.68
N ASN A 134 15.35 -0.76 -5.69
CA ASN A 134 14.28 0.12 -6.21
C ASN A 134 13.00 0.10 -5.36
N TYR A 135 12.64 1.23 -4.75
CA TYR A 135 11.44 1.37 -3.92
C TYR A 135 10.71 2.70 -4.14
N THR A 136 9.44 2.70 -3.75
CA THR A 136 8.61 3.90 -3.57
C THR A 136 8.35 4.09 -2.08
N LEU A 137 8.45 5.33 -1.60
CA LEU A 137 8.09 5.69 -0.22
C LEU A 137 6.57 5.74 -0.08
N VAL A 138 6.02 4.89 0.79
CA VAL A 138 4.58 4.82 1.08
C VAL A 138 4.35 5.29 2.52
N PRO A 139 3.46 6.27 2.78
CA PRO A 139 3.15 6.71 4.13
C PRO A 139 2.72 5.56 5.04
N ASP A 140 3.23 5.51 6.27
CA ASP A 140 2.93 4.42 7.21
C ASP A 140 1.42 4.32 7.51
N GLU A 141 0.67 5.42 7.49
CA GLU A 141 -0.79 5.39 7.69
C GLU A 141 -1.52 4.58 6.62
N VAL A 142 -0.94 4.37 5.43
CA VAL A 142 -1.48 3.44 4.44
C VAL A 142 -1.55 2.02 5.01
N PHE A 143 -0.50 1.60 5.71
CA PHE A 143 -0.40 0.27 6.31
C PHE A 143 -1.10 0.20 7.65
N ASP A 144 -0.83 1.18 8.51
CA ASP A 144 -1.20 1.11 9.92
C ASP A 144 -2.71 1.38 10.09
N VAL A 145 -3.33 2.18 9.21
CA VAL A 145 -4.74 2.60 9.32
C VAL A 145 -5.58 2.25 8.09
N LEU A 146 -5.12 2.59 6.88
CA LEU A 146 -5.96 2.48 5.69
C LEU A 146 -6.08 1.04 5.17
N LEU A 147 -5.12 0.16 5.50
CA LEU A 147 -5.10 -1.22 5.07
C LEU A 147 -6.35 -2.00 5.49
N SER A 148 -6.83 -1.78 6.72
CA SER A 148 -8.07 -2.40 7.22
C SER A 148 -9.35 -1.72 6.71
N LYS A 149 -9.27 -0.44 6.32
CA LYS A 149 -10.44 0.41 6.00
C LYS A 149 -10.75 0.53 4.51
N LEU A 150 -9.77 0.34 3.64
CA LEU A 150 -9.95 0.43 2.19
C LEU A 150 -10.28 -0.94 1.60
N SER A 151 -11.11 -0.95 0.56
CA SER A 151 -11.27 -2.15 -0.27
C SER A 151 -10.00 -2.44 -1.07
N GLY A 152 -9.88 -3.65 -1.61
CA GLY A 152 -8.76 -4.00 -2.48
C GLY A 152 -8.60 -3.05 -3.66
N SER A 153 -9.70 -2.72 -4.34
CA SER A 153 -9.70 -1.79 -5.49
C SER A 153 -9.36 -0.35 -5.09
N GLU A 154 -9.82 0.11 -3.92
CA GLU A 154 -9.43 1.42 -3.38
C GLU A 154 -7.92 1.45 -3.08
N LEU A 155 -7.38 0.38 -2.48
CA LEU A 155 -5.97 0.29 -2.14
C LEU A 155 -5.08 0.23 -3.40
N LYS A 156 -5.47 -0.56 -4.41
CA LYS A 156 -4.80 -0.57 -5.72
C LYS A 156 -4.75 0.83 -6.35
N THR A 157 -5.88 1.54 -6.35
CA THR A 157 -5.98 2.90 -6.91
C THR A 157 -5.09 3.88 -6.13
N LEU A 158 -5.10 3.81 -4.80
CA LEU A 158 -4.27 4.64 -3.95
C LEU A 158 -2.77 4.41 -4.20
N LEU A 159 -2.34 3.15 -4.21
CA LEU A 159 -0.94 2.79 -4.42
C LEU A 159 -0.44 3.21 -5.80
N PHE A 160 -1.27 3.10 -6.83
CA PHE A 160 -0.93 3.63 -8.15
C PHE A 160 -0.67 5.14 -8.11
N ILE A 161 -1.52 5.92 -7.43
CA ILE A 161 -1.32 7.36 -7.28
C ILE A 161 -0.03 7.65 -6.50
N ILE A 162 0.26 6.89 -5.43
CA ILE A 162 1.51 7.02 -4.66
C ILE A 162 2.73 6.73 -5.54
N ARG A 163 2.69 5.68 -6.36
CA ARG A 163 3.76 5.34 -7.31
C ARG A 163 4.03 6.46 -8.30
N GLN A 164 2.98 7.05 -8.87
CA GLN A 164 3.11 8.11 -9.88
C GLN A 164 3.46 9.48 -9.28
N THR A 165 3.33 9.65 -7.97
CA THR A 165 3.72 10.88 -7.25
C THR A 165 5.06 10.66 -6.54
N PHE A 166 5.06 10.02 -5.38
CA PHE A 166 6.25 9.85 -4.53
C PHE A 166 7.31 8.94 -5.16
N GLY A 167 6.90 7.97 -5.99
CA GLY A 167 7.85 7.13 -6.74
C GLY A 167 8.62 7.88 -7.84
N TYR A 168 8.26 9.15 -8.09
CA TYR A 168 8.99 10.09 -8.96
C TYR A 168 9.34 11.39 -8.24
N SER A 169 9.31 11.39 -6.90
CA SER A 169 9.61 12.56 -6.06
C SER A 169 8.71 13.78 -6.35
N LYS A 170 7.45 13.55 -6.68
CA LYS A 170 6.45 14.60 -6.93
C LYS A 170 5.39 14.64 -5.83
N GLU A 171 4.95 15.83 -5.44
CA GLU A 171 3.83 16.00 -4.52
C GLU A 171 2.47 15.70 -5.18
N SER A 172 2.37 15.95 -6.49
CA SER A 172 1.18 15.69 -7.31
C SER A 172 1.55 15.23 -8.71
N GLU A 173 0.62 14.59 -9.42
CA GLU A 173 0.81 14.15 -10.80
C GLU A 173 -0.48 14.24 -11.62
N ASN A 174 -0.34 14.61 -12.89
CA ASN A 174 -1.40 14.61 -13.88
C ASN A 174 -1.53 13.22 -14.49
N ILE A 175 -2.60 12.50 -14.13
CA ILE A 175 -2.78 11.10 -14.52
C ILE A 175 -4.07 10.96 -15.32
N SER A 176 -3.97 10.44 -16.54
CA SER A 176 -5.16 10.14 -17.35
C SER A 176 -5.81 8.84 -16.90
N LEU A 177 -7.13 8.73 -17.09
CA LEU A 177 -7.87 7.49 -16.81
C LEU A 177 -7.34 6.32 -17.66
N LYS A 178 -6.93 6.60 -18.91
CA LYS A 178 -6.30 5.61 -19.80
C LYS A 178 -5.00 5.07 -19.20
N ARG A 179 -4.14 5.93 -18.65
CA ARG A 179 -2.89 5.52 -17.98
C ARG A 179 -3.16 4.68 -16.75
N MET A 180 -4.14 5.04 -15.92
CA MET A 180 -4.51 4.19 -14.77
C MET A 180 -5.05 2.82 -15.18
N LEU A 181 -5.75 2.72 -16.31
CA LEU A 181 -6.34 1.44 -16.76
C LEU A 181 -5.34 0.53 -17.48
N LYS A 182 -4.46 1.11 -18.31
CA LYS A 182 -3.60 0.36 -19.22
C LYS A 182 -2.11 0.39 -18.84
N GLY A 183 -1.77 1.20 -17.84
CA GLY A 183 -0.41 1.50 -17.46
C GLY A 183 0.35 2.33 -18.49
N TYR A 184 1.67 2.15 -18.52
CA TYR A 184 2.59 2.90 -19.36
C TYR A 184 3.67 1.99 -19.97
N LYS A 185 3.96 2.20 -21.26
CA LYS A 185 5.12 1.65 -21.95
C LYS A 185 6.04 2.80 -22.33
N ASP A 186 7.35 2.62 -22.18
CA ASP A 186 8.33 3.62 -22.61
C ASP A 186 8.49 3.64 -24.15
N LYS A 187 9.39 4.50 -24.64
CA LYS A 187 9.63 4.69 -26.08
C LYS A 187 10.16 3.43 -26.76
N ASP A 188 10.84 2.57 -26.01
CA ASP A 188 11.41 1.30 -26.49
C ASP A 188 10.40 0.15 -26.38
N GLY A 189 9.16 0.45 -25.97
CA GLY A 189 8.08 -0.53 -25.82
C GLY A 189 8.12 -1.33 -24.53
N ASN A 190 9.06 -1.05 -23.61
CA ASN A 190 9.14 -1.76 -22.34
C ASN A 190 7.99 -1.34 -21.42
N ILE A 191 7.37 -2.32 -20.75
CA ILE A 191 6.25 -2.10 -19.83
C ILE A 191 6.76 -1.48 -18.52
N VAL A 192 6.57 -0.18 -18.32
CA VAL A 192 6.96 0.51 -17.08
C VAL A 192 6.02 0.13 -15.94
N ASP A 193 4.72 0.15 -16.20
CA ASP A 193 3.70 -0.31 -15.25
C ASP A 193 2.49 -0.86 -16.02
N ARG A 194 1.73 -1.76 -15.38
CA ARG A 194 0.55 -2.42 -15.98
C ARG A 194 -0.79 -1.75 -15.67
N GLY A 195 -0.79 -0.60 -14.99
CA GLY A 195 -2.01 0.05 -14.50
C GLY A 195 -2.51 -0.51 -13.16
N VAL A 196 -3.75 -0.15 -12.82
CA VAL A 196 -4.36 -0.42 -11.50
C VAL A 196 -4.91 -1.85 -11.39
N GLY A 197 -5.18 -2.55 -12.49
CA GLY A 197 -5.75 -3.91 -12.47
C GLY A 197 -7.21 -3.96 -12.00
N VAL A 198 -8.03 -3.00 -12.42
CA VAL A 198 -9.48 -2.95 -12.19
C VAL A 198 -10.19 -2.39 -13.42
N ASP A 199 -11.47 -2.72 -13.60
CA ASP A 199 -12.26 -2.20 -14.71
C ASP A 199 -12.55 -0.69 -14.56
N LYS A 200 -12.91 -0.05 -15.69
CA LYS A 200 -13.17 1.41 -15.77
C LYS A 200 -14.24 1.89 -14.80
N LYS A 201 -15.34 1.13 -14.63
CA LYS A 201 -16.45 1.52 -13.73
C LYS A 201 -15.98 1.47 -12.27
N THR A 202 -15.27 0.41 -11.90
CA THR A 202 -14.66 0.28 -10.57
C THR A 202 -13.65 1.38 -10.30
N LEU A 203 -12.74 1.68 -11.24
CA LEU A 203 -11.75 2.75 -11.08
C LEU A 203 -12.38 4.12 -10.84
N ILE A 204 -13.42 4.47 -11.60
CA ILE A 204 -14.13 5.75 -11.40
C ILE A 204 -14.78 5.79 -10.00
N LYS A 205 -15.35 4.67 -9.55
CA LYS A 205 -15.95 4.55 -8.21
C LYS A 205 -14.91 4.67 -7.10
N THR A 206 -13.74 4.02 -7.23
CA THR A 206 -12.68 4.06 -6.23
C THR A 206 -12.08 5.47 -6.12
N ILE A 207 -11.81 6.15 -7.24
CA ILE A 207 -11.32 7.54 -7.23
C ILE A 207 -12.32 8.46 -6.51
N LYS A 208 -13.62 8.35 -6.83
CA LYS A 208 -14.67 9.11 -6.14
C LYS A 208 -14.71 8.79 -4.64
N SER A 209 -14.58 7.52 -4.27
CA SER A 209 -14.61 7.07 -2.87
C SER A 209 -13.39 7.58 -2.08
N LEU A 210 -12.18 7.45 -2.62
CA LEU A 210 -10.94 7.92 -1.99
C LEU A 210 -10.96 9.44 -1.78
N SER A 211 -11.47 10.20 -2.75
CA SER A 211 -11.66 11.64 -2.62
C SER A 211 -12.70 11.97 -1.54
N LYS A 212 -13.85 11.28 -1.52
CA LYS A 212 -14.88 11.43 -0.46
C LYS A 212 -14.35 11.08 0.94
N LYS A 213 -13.47 10.08 1.03
CA LYS A 213 -12.76 9.66 2.25
C LYS A 213 -11.62 10.62 2.64
N LYS A 214 -11.35 11.66 1.85
CA LYS A 214 -10.25 12.62 2.04
C LYS A 214 -8.87 11.95 2.11
N VAL A 215 -8.69 10.84 1.40
CA VAL A 215 -7.39 10.16 1.27
C VAL A 215 -6.57 10.83 0.17
N ILE A 216 -7.23 11.16 -0.95
CA ILE A 216 -6.62 11.86 -2.08
C ILE A 216 -7.35 13.18 -2.35
N ILE A 217 -6.63 14.11 -2.94
CA ILE A 217 -7.19 15.31 -3.57
C ILE A 217 -7.07 15.11 -5.08
N ARG A 218 -8.14 15.48 -5.80
CA ARG A 218 -8.17 15.44 -7.26
C ARG A 218 -8.64 16.78 -7.79
N GLU A 219 -7.92 17.31 -8.76
CA GLU A 219 -8.18 18.60 -9.37
C GLU A 219 -8.38 18.38 -10.87
N LYS A 220 -9.62 18.55 -11.33
CA LYS A 220 -9.95 18.43 -12.76
C LYS A 220 -9.32 19.60 -13.50
N ARG A 221 -8.79 19.33 -14.68
CA ARG A 221 -8.09 20.30 -15.51
C ARG A 221 -8.81 20.42 -16.86
N PHE A 222 -8.83 21.62 -17.40
CA PHE A 222 -9.45 21.95 -18.69
C PHE A 222 -8.57 22.96 -19.42
N SER A 223 -8.40 22.80 -20.73
CA SER A 223 -7.81 23.81 -21.60
C SER A 223 -8.71 24.09 -22.80
N LYS A 224 -8.64 25.33 -23.30
CA LYS A 224 -9.44 25.77 -24.46
C LYS A 224 -9.15 24.94 -25.71
N GLU A 225 -7.89 24.52 -25.90
CA GLU A 225 -7.45 23.77 -27.07
C GLU A 225 -7.77 22.27 -27.00
N LYS A 226 -7.55 21.63 -25.84
CA LYS A 226 -7.60 20.16 -25.69
C LYS A 226 -8.81 19.67 -24.91
N GLY A 227 -9.63 20.57 -24.39
CA GLY A 227 -10.80 20.25 -23.58
C GLY A 227 -10.41 19.64 -22.23
N ASN A 228 -10.99 18.49 -21.88
CA ASN A 228 -10.71 17.81 -20.62
C ASN A 228 -9.28 17.25 -20.59
N GLU A 229 -8.48 17.74 -19.65
CA GLU A 229 -7.11 17.29 -19.45
C GLU A 229 -7.00 16.17 -18.40
N PRO A 230 -5.85 15.46 -18.36
CA PRO A 230 -5.54 14.57 -17.26
C PRO A 230 -5.74 15.26 -15.91
N THR A 231 -6.49 14.59 -15.03
CA THR A 231 -6.77 15.07 -13.68
C THR A 231 -5.49 15.06 -12.86
N ASN A 232 -5.25 16.13 -12.11
CA ASN A 232 -4.15 16.17 -11.16
C ASN A 232 -4.56 15.42 -9.88
N TYR A 233 -3.68 14.56 -9.37
CA TYR A 233 -3.89 13.79 -8.16
C TYR A 233 -2.74 14.02 -7.17
N ARG A 234 -3.08 14.10 -5.89
CA ARG A 234 -2.13 14.10 -4.77
C ARG A 234 -2.72 13.47 -3.53
N LEU A 235 -1.87 13.07 -2.59
CA LEU A 235 -2.33 12.69 -1.25
C LEU A 235 -2.85 13.90 -0.49
N ASN A 236 -3.85 13.69 0.36
CA ASN A 236 -4.31 14.72 1.29
C ASN A 236 -3.38 14.74 2.53
N ILE A 237 -2.22 15.39 2.37
CA ILE A 237 -1.25 15.59 3.46
C ILE A 237 -1.67 16.82 4.27
N LYS A 238 -1.73 16.66 5.58
CA LYS A 238 -1.92 17.75 6.55
C LYS A 238 -0.57 18.29 6.96
N PHE A 239 -0.33 19.55 6.66
CA PHE A 239 0.72 20.32 7.30
C PHE A 239 0.21 20.76 8.66
N ASP A 240 0.72 20.15 9.74
CA ASP A 240 0.63 20.78 11.05
C ASP A 240 1.80 21.77 11.13
N PRO A 241 1.56 23.09 11.25
CA PRO A 241 2.64 24.03 11.46
C PRO A 241 3.36 23.65 12.75
N TRP A 242 4.64 23.34 12.63
CA TRP A 242 5.52 23.07 13.76
C TRP A 242 5.31 24.13 14.86
N GLY A 243 4.92 23.71 16.07
CA GLY A 243 4.98 24.58 17.25
C GLY A 243 3.68 25.01 17.93
N LYS A 244 2.47 24.62 17.50
CA LYS A 244 1.28 24.82 18.33
C LYS A 244 0.96 23.58 19.17
N LYS A 245 1.33 23.62 20.45
CA LYS A 245 0.74 22.74 21.48
C LYS A 245 -0.78 22.84 21.33
N LEU A 246 -1.44 21.72 21.01
CA LEU A 246 -2.89 21.62 21.15
C LEU A 246 -3.23 22.00 22.60
N PRO A 247 -4.16 22.93 22.86
CA PRO A 247 -4.54 23.24 24.22
C PRO A 247 -5.12 21.97 24.85
N LEU A 248 -4.52 21.57 25.97
CA LEU A 248 -5.06 20.53 26.83
C LEU A 248 -6.46 20.97 27.26
N ARG A 249 -7.49 20.45 26.58
CA ARG A 249 -8.86 20.54 27.07
C ARG A 249 -8.94 19.66 28.33
N GLY A 250 -8.88 20.30 29.49
CA GLY A 250 -9.02 19.60 30.77
C GLY A 250 -8.45 20.38 31.95
N GLY A 251 -8.87 21.63 32.14
CA GLY A 251 -8.68 22.37 33.38
C GLY A 251 -9.99 23.05 33.74
N LYS A 252 -10.74 22.45 34.67
CA LYS A 252 -11.84 23.14 35.36
C LYS A 252 -11.22 24.32 36.10
N ASN A 253 -11.67 25.54 35.83
CA ASN A 253 -11.44 26.64 36.76
C ASN A 253 -12.66 26.74 37.68
N ILE A 254 -12.34 26.66 38.97
CA ILE A 254 -13.10 27.19 40.09
C ILE A 254 -13.20 28.71 39.91
#